data_AF-A0A444YGZ3-F1
#
_entry.id   AF-A0A444YGZ3-F1
#
_cell.length_a   1.000
_cell.length_b   1.000
_cell.length_c   1.000
_cell.angle_alpha   90.00
_cell.angle_beta   90.00
_cell.angle_gamma   90.00
#
_symmetry.space_group_name_H-M   'P 1'
#
loop_
_entity.id
_entity.type
_entity.pdbx_description
1 polymer ?
#
loop_
_entity_poly.entity_id
_entity_poly.type
_entity_poly.pdbx_seq_one_letter_code
_entity_poly.pdbx_strand_id
1 'polypeptide(L)'
;MQRFVCFRQGYRLEKWYTLPNRKREPKTETRTGCEAQFQVKFVGVTGRWHVTQFSNVHNHELLEGRLSRLLPGHRSMSKAEIPLMNNMRKSRISTSQVYALLASQSGYFDKLNYGPRDMYNQIAKARCDILEDVGRALNYLEEMAVKDKPLYRRASCDGWKVSKSLLVCDGLCREDYELFGDVVAFDATYNKNKYKCPFVVFIGVNHHNQTVVFAACIVTDETDETYIWVLQQFLEAMKGRAWCTKL
;
A
#
# COMPACT_ATOMS: atom_id res chain seq x y z
N MET A 1 -11.60 29.81 -16.88
CA MET A 1 -10.86 29.52 -18.12
C MET A 1 -10.07 28.25 -17.87
N GLN A 2 -10.26 27.21 -18.67
CA GLN A 2 -9.58 25.92 -18.52
C GLN A 2 -8.61 25.74 -19.69
N ARG A 3 -7.37 25.36 -19.38
CA ARG A 3 -6.32 25.06 -20.37
C ARG A 3 -5.98 23.58 -20.33
N PHE A 4 -6.01 22.94 -21.49
CA PHE A 4 -5.57 21.58 -21.73
C PHE A 4 -4.31 21.64 -22.60
N VAL A 5 -3.35 20.76 -22.32
CA VAL A 5 -2.02 20.78 -22.92
C VAL A 5 -1.61 19.37 -23.28
N CYS A 6 -0.69 19.22 -24.23
CA CYS A 6 -0.11 17.92 -24.53
C CYS A 6 0.60 17.33 -23.31
N PHE A 7 0.49 16.00 -23.14
CA PHE A 7 1.24 15.25 -22.12
C PHE A 7 2.76 15.47 -22.19
N ARG A 8 3.29 15.79 -23.38
CA ARG A 8 4.72 16.10 -23.62
C ARG A 8 5.06 17.59 -23.47
N GLN A 9 4.16 18.42 -22.94
CA GLN A 9 4.42 19.86 -22.77
C GLN A 9 5.58 20.11 -21.82
N GLY A 10 6.40 21.12 -22.12
CA GLY A 10 7.48 21.63 -21.27
C GLY A 10 8.69 20.68 -21.23
N TYR A 11 9.59 20.93 -20.28
CA TYR A 11 10.82 20.16 -20.14
C TYR A 11 10.97 19.63 -18.70
N ARG A 12 11.76 18.57 -18.52
CA ARG A 12 12.14 18.11 -17.18
C ARG A 12 13.07 19.14 -16.54
N LEU A 13 12.76 19.53 -15.29
CA LEU A 13 13.59 20.45 -14.54
C LEU A 13 14.95 19.84 -14.23
N GLU A 14 15.99 20.66 -14.24
CA GLU A 14 17.40 20.23 -14.11
C GLU A 14 17.69 19.48 -12.80
N LYS A 15 17.05 19.90 -11.70
CA LYS A 15 17.13 19.22 -10.39
C LYS A 15 16.76 17.74 -10.44
N TRP A 16 15.97 17.31 -11.42
CA TRP A 16 15.58 15.91 -11.58
C TRP A 16 16.62 15.07 -12.33
N TYR A 17 17.71 15.66 -12.82
CA TYR A 17 18.84 14.94 -13.41
C TYR A 17 19.93 14.68 -12.36
N THR A 18 20.16 15.62 -11.45
CA THR A 18 21.28 15.64 -10.50
C THR A 18 20.89 15.34 -9.06
N LEU A 19 19.89 14.46 -8.83
CA LEU A 19 19.48 14.07 -7.48
C LEU A 19 20.59 13.29 -6.76
N PRO A 20 21.20 13.83 -5.68
CA PRO A 20 22.35 13.20 -5.02
C PRO A 20 22.00 11.87 -4.35
N ASN A 21 20.77 11.74 -3.81
CA ASN A 21 20.30 10.54 -3.10
C ASN A 21 19.39 9.64 -3.95
N ARG A 22 19.64 9.55 -5.26
CA ARG A 22 18.77 8.79 -6.17
C ARG A 22 18.93 7.28 -5.95
N LYS A 23 17.88 6.63 -5.43
CA LYS A 23 17.81 5.16 -5.25
C LYS A 23 17.35 4.37 -6.49
N ARG A 24 16.83 5.03 -7.53
CA ARG A 24 16.27 4.37 -8.74
C ARG A 24 16.63 5.15 -9.98
N GLU A 25 16.83 4.45 -11.10
CA GLU A 25 17.13 5.09 -12.38
C GLU A 25 16.11 6.18 -12.77
N PRO A 26 16.56 7.23 -13.48
CA PRO A 26 15.66 8.25 -14.01
C PRO A 26 14.60 7.62 -14.92
N LYS A 27 13.35 8.08 -14.79
CA LYS A 27 12.32 7.74 -15.78
C LYS A 27 12.74 8.26 -17.15
N THR A 28 12.34 7.57 -18.21
CA THR A 28 12.52 8.02 -19.59
C THR A 28 11.99 9.45 -19.77
N GLU A 29 12.70 10.27 -20.55
CA GLU A 29 12.25 11.62 -20.86
C GLU A 29 11.03 11.55 -21.78
N THR A 30 9.91 12.11 -21.32
CA THR A 30 8.66 12.14 -22.10
C THR A 30 8.26 13.55 -22.48
N ARG A 31 8.87 14.59 -21.89
CA ARG A 31 8.50 15.99 -22.16
C ARG A 31 9.45 16.56 -23.21
N THR A 32 8.90 17.09 -24.29
CA THR A 32 9.65 17.57 -25.47
C THR A 32 9.41 19.06 -25.73
N GLY A 33 8.80 19.78 -24.81
CA GLY A 33 8.42 21.18 -25.03
C GLY A 33 7.19 21.35 -25.92
N CYS A 34 6.34 20.33 -26.06
CA CYS A 34 5.20 20.41 -26.97
C CYS A 34 4.23 21.54 -26.57
N GLU A 35 3.93 22.44 -27.52
CA GLU A 35 3.08 23.61 -27.30
C GLU A 35 1.61 23.39 -27.69
N ALA A 36 1.26 22.19 -28.16
CA ALA A 36 -0.12 21.83 -28.47
C ALA A 36 -1.01 22.05 -27.24
N GLN A 37 -2.10 22.79 -27.45
CA GLN A 37 -2.98 23.24 -26.38
C GLN A 37 -4.40 23.52 -26.86
N PHE A 38 -5.33 23.43 -25.92
CA PHE A 38 -6.74 23.69 -26.10
C PHE A 38 -7.25 24.47 -24.89
N GLN A 39 -7.73 25.70 -25.12
CA GLN A 39 -8.22 26.58 -24.07
C GLN A 39 -9.70 26.87 -24.26
N VAL A 40 -10.45 26.73 -23.18
CA VAL A 40 -11.90 26.98 -23.16
C VAL A 40 -12.27 27.96 -22.06
N LYS A 41 -13.25 28.82 -22.36
CA LYS A 41 -13.81 29.78 -21.42
C LYS A 41 -15.33 29.72 -21.48
N PHE A 42 -15.96 29.68 -20.31
CA PHE A 42 -17.41 29.81 -20.21
C PHE A 42 -17.81 31.27 -20.42
N VAL A 43 -18.80 31.50 -21.30
CA VAL A 43 -19.30 32.84 -21.64
C VAL A 43 -20.73 32.96 -21.14
N GLY A 44 -20.89 33.62 -19.98
CA GLY A 44 -22.15 33.71 -19.24
C GLY A 44 -23.32 34.27 -20.05
N VAL A 45 -23.09 35.26 -20.90
CA VAL A 45 -24.14 35.86 -21.77
C VAL A 45 -24.73 34.87 -22.78
N THR A 46 -23.96 33.87 -23.22
CA THR A 46 -24.44 32.85 -24.16
C THR A 46 -24.81 31.53 -23.47
N GLY A 47 -24.46 31.37 -22.18
CA GLY A 47 -24.57 30.11 -21.47
C GLY A 47 -23.71 28.97 -22.04
N ARG A 48 -22.72 29.26 -22.90
CA ARG A 48 -21.93 28.26 -23.64
C ARG A 48 -20.43 28.37 -23.34
N TRP A 49 -19.73 27.26 -23.57
CA TRP A 49 -18.27 27.21 -23.58
C TRP A 49 -17.74 27.61 -24.96
N HIS A 50 -16.78 28.53 -24.98
CA HIS A 50 -16.09 28.99 -26.18
C HIS A 50 -14.64 28.55 -26.16
N VAL A 51 -14.13 28.13 -27.32
CA VAL A 51 -12.71 27.84 -27.51
C VAL A 51 -11.98 29.14 -27.76
N THR A 52 -11.08 29.54 -26.86
CA THR A 52 -10.34 30.80 -26.96
C THR A 52 -8.99 30.64 -27.66
N GLN A 53 -8.38 29.47 -27.54
CA GLN A 53 -7.10 29.15 -28.19
C GLN A 53 -7.04 27.67 -28.51
N PHE A 54 -6.66 27.34 -29.73
CA PHE A 54 -6.47 25.96 -30.18
C PHE A 54 -5.22 25.86 -31.03
N SER A 55 -4.29 25.01 -30.63
CA SER A 55 -3.13 24.61 -31.42
C SER A 55 -3.03 23.09 -31.38
N ASN A 56 -3.16 22.47 -32.55
CA ASN A 56 -2.99 21.03 -32.73
C ASN A 56 -1.63 20.67 -33.37
N VAL A 57 -0.67 21.60 -33.32
CA VAL A 57 0.68 21.36 -33.84
C VAL A 57 1.51 20.68 -32.75
N HIS A 58 1.90 19.43 -33.00
CA HIS A 58 2.74 18.65 -32.09
C HIS A 58 4.17 18.56 -32.63
N ASN A 59 5.15 18.57 -31.74
CA ASN A 59 6.56 18.41 -32.09
C ASN A 59 7.07 16.97 -31.91
N HIS A 60 6.15 16.01 -31.89
CA HIS A 60 6.42 14.59 -31.72
C HIS A 60 5.34 13.79 -32.43
N GLU A 61 5.64 12.53 -32.72
CA GLU A 61 4.64 11.61 -33.26
C GLU A 61 3.51 11.39 -32.25
N LEU A 62 2.28 11.33 -32.78
CA LEU A 62 1.11 10.98 -32.01
C LEU A 62 1.04 9.47 -31.83
N LEU A 63 0.57 9.05 -30.65
CA LEU A 63 0.37 7.64 -30.38
C LEU A 63 -0.71 7.09 -31.32
N GLU A 64 -0.44 5.91 -31.88
CA GLU A 64 -1.41 5.21 -32.73
C GLU A 64 -2.74 5.01 -32.00
N GLY A 65 -3.87 5.22 -32.69
CA GLY A 65 -5.20 5.19 -32.07
C GLY A 65 -5.50 3.92 -31.29
N ARG A 66 -5.02 2.76 -31.75
CA ARG A 66 -5.17 1.46 -31.05
C ARG A 66 -4.44 1.39 -29.71
N LEU A 67 -3.40 2.19 -29.52
CA LEU A 67 -2.61 2.26 -28.29
C LEU A 67 -3.12 3.34 -27.33
N SER A 68 -4.06 4.19 -27.75
CA SER A 68 -4.63 5.27 -26.92
C SER A 68 -5.21 4.78 -25.59
N ARG A 69 -5.74 3.56 -25.53
CA ARG A 69 -6.21 2.95 -24.27
C ARG A 69 -5.11 2.73 -23.24
N LEU A 70 -3.85 2.61 -23.69
CA LEU A 70 -2.69 2.47 -22.84
C LEU A 70 -2.18 3.84 -22.37
N LEU A 71 -2.89 4.94 -22.62
CA LEU A 71 -2.57 6.22 -21.98
C LEU A 71 -2.92 6.16 -20.49
N PRO A 72 -2.11 6.75 -19.59
CA PRO A 72 -2.36 6.69 -18.15
C PRO A 72 -3.78 7.09 -17.72
N GLY A 73 -4.41 8.06 -18.41
CA GLY A 73 -5.79 8.48 -18.12
C GLY A 73 -6.86 7.48 -18.57
N HIS A 74 -6.54 6.55 -19.47
CA HIS A 74 -7.45 5.54 -19.99
C HIS A 74 -7.22 4.15 -19.34
N ARG A 75 -6.06 3.96 -18.70
CA ARG A 75 -5.74 2.73 -17.96
C ARG A 75 -6.55 2.65 -16.69
N SER A 76 -7.57 1.80 -16.69
CA SER A 76 -8.32 1.46 -15.48
C SER A 76 -8.85 0.04 -15.57
N MET A 77 -8.85 -0.65 -14.42
CA MET A 77 -9.63 -1.87 -14.25
C MET A 77 -11.04 -1.49 -13.86
N SER A 78 -12.03 -2.22 -14.37
CA SER A 78 -13.42 -2.02 -13.99
C SER A 78 -13.67 -2.38 -12.53
N LYS A 79 -14.73 -1.82 -11.97
CA LYS A 79 -15.18 -2.11 -10.59
C LYS A 79 -15.55 -3.59 -10.39
N ALA A 80 -15.88 -4.32 -11.47
CA ALA A 80 -16.22 -5.74 -11.42
C ALA A 80 -14.97 -6.66 -11.52
N GLU A 81 -13.96 -6.26 -12.30
CA GLU A 81 -12.72 -7.05 -12.48
C GLU A 81 -11.85 -7.05 -11.21
N ILE A 82 -11.84 -5.96 -10.44
CA ILE A 82 -11.05 -5.85 -9.21
C ILE A 82 -11.42 -6.93 -8.17
N PRO A 83 -12.70 -7.11 -7.77
CA PRO A 83 -13.07 -8.16 -6.82
C PRO A 83 -12.85 -9.57 -7.40
N LEU A 84 -13.06 -9.77 -8.71
CA LEU A 84 -12.79 -11.03 -9.38
C LEU A 84 -11.30 -11.42 -9.28
N MET A 85 -10.40 -10.49 -9.62
CA MET A 85 -8.96 -10.65 -9.49
C MET A 85 -8.59 -11.00 -8.04
N ASN A 86 -9.14 -10.28 -7.07
CA ASN A 86 -8.85 -10.50 -5.66
C ASN A 86 -9.32 -11.89 -5.18
N ASN A 87 -10.48 -12.37 -5.65
CA ASN A 87 -10.99 -13.70 -5.32
C ASN A 87 -10.12 -14.82 -5.91
N MET A 88 -9.71 -14.72 -7.17
CA MET A 88 -8.80 -15.69 -7.79
C MET A 88 -7.46 -15.76 -7.04
N ARG A 89 -6.94 -14.60 -6.62
CA ARG A 89 -5.73 -14.53 -5.79
C ARG A 89 -5.90 -15.08 -4.38
N LYS A 90 -7.12 -15.16 -3.85
CA LYS A 90 -7.38 -15.88 -2.58
C LYS A 90 -7.28 -17.39 -2.79
N SER A 91 -7.71 -17.88 -3.95
CA SER A 91 -7.55 -19.27 -4.39
C SER A 91 -6.14 -19.61 -4.90
N ARG A 92 -5.12 -18.83 -4.52
CA ARG A 92 -3.70 -19.03 -4.86
C ARG A 92 -3.36 -18.99 -6.37
N ILE A 93 -4.24 -18.43 -7.20
CA ILE A 93 -3.94 -18.19 -8.62
C ILE A 93 -2.99 -16.99 -8.72
N SER A 94 -1.91 -17.15 -9.49
CA SER A 94 -0.92 -16.09 -9.66
C SER A 94 -1.49 -14.89 -10.43
N THR A 95 -1.01 -13.68 -10.16
CA THR A 95 -1.47 -12.46 -10.83
C THR A 95 -1.28 -12.53 -12.36
N SER A 96 -0.22 -13.20 -12.82
CA SER A 96 0.03 -13.43 -14.26
C SER A 96 -1.03 -14.32 -14.90
N GLN A 97 -1.44 -15.40 -14.21
CA GLN A 97 -2.53 -16.26 -14.67
C GLN A 97 -3.88 -15.52 -14.67
N VAL A 98 -4.14 -14.70 -13.65
CA VAL A 98 -5.34 -13.86 -13.61
C VAL A 98 -5.34 -12.87 -14.79
N TYR A 99 -4.21 -12.25 -15.11
CA TYR A 99 -4.08 -11.36 -16.26
C TYR A 99 -4.38 -12.09 -17.58
N ALA A 100 -3.81 -13.27 -17.77
CA ALA A 100 -4.06 -14.09 -18.96
C ALA A 100 -5.55 -14.48 -19.10
N LEU A 101 -6.21 -14.81 -17.99
CA LEU A 101 -7.63 -15.13 -17.99
C LEU A 101 -8.49 -13.92 -18.36
N LEU A 102 -8.25 -12.75 -17.75
CA LEU A 102 -8.98 -11.51 -18.05
C LEU A 102 -8.78 -11.08 -19.51
N ALA A 103 -7.57 -11.27 -20.03
CA ALA A 103 -7.26 -11.04 -21.44
C ALA A 103 -8.05 -12.00 -22.35
N SER A 104 -8.08 -13.29 -22.01
CA SER A 104 -8.85 -14.30 -22.76
C SER A 104 -10.34 -14.00 -22.76
N GLN A 105 -10.91 -13.54 -21.64
CA GLN A 105 -12.32 -13.16 -21.54
C GLN A 105 -12.66 -11.92 -22.35
N SER A 106 -11.71 -11.00 -22.46
CA SER A 106 -11.89 -9.73 -23.18
C SER A 106 -11.60 -9.85 -24.68
N GLY A 107 -11.20 -11.03 -25.16
CA GLY A 107 -10.93 -11.33 -26.57
C GLY A 107 -9.44 -11.52 -26.88
N TYR A 108 -8.55 -10.78 -26.23
CA TYR A 108 -7.12 -11.05 -26.09
C TYR A 108 -6.45 -9.95 -25.24
N PHE A 109 -5.13 -10.00 -25.06
CA PHE A 109 -4.36 -8.96 -24.36
C PHE A 109 -4.53 -7.58 -24.98
N ASP A 110 -4.73 -7.54 -26.30
CA ASP A 110 -4.96 -6.32 -27.05
C ASP A 110 -6.42 -5.84 -26.95
N LYS A 111 -7.20 -6.29 -25.98
CA LYS A 111 -8.51 -5.69 -25.66
C LYS A 111 -8.55 -5.09 -24.27
N LEU A 112 -7.53 -5.38 -23.44
CA LEU A 112 -7.40 -4.80 -22.12
C LEU A 112 -6.84 -3.37 -22.21
N ASN A 113 -7.42 -2.48 -21.42
CA ASN A 113 -6.98 -1.10 -21.29
C ASN A 113 -5.88 -0.94 -20.24
N TYR A 114 -5.44 -2.02 -19.59
CA TYR A 114 -4.48 -2.00 -18.49
C TYR A 114 -3.45 -3.13 -18.64
N GLY A 115 -2.27 -2.93 -18.08
CA GLY A 115 -1.19 -3.91 -18.07
C GLY A 115 -1.06 -4.65 -16.74
N PRO A 116 -0.16 -5.65 -16.67
CA PRO A 116 0.12 -6.38 -15.41
C PRO A 116 0.51 -5.44 -14.27
N ARG A 117 1.29 -4.38 -14.57
CA ARG A 117 1.71 -3.39 -13.57
C ARG A 117 0.53 -2.66 -12.94
N ASP A 118 -0.52 -2.40 -13.70
CA ASP A 118 -1.72 -1.74 -13.19
C ASP A 118 -2.49 -2.66 -12.23
N MET A 119 -2.52 -3.99 -12.50
CA MET A 119 -3.05 -4.97 -11.54
C MET A 119 -2.25 -4.99 -10.24
N TYR A 120 -0.91 -4.96 -10.31
CA TYR A 120 -0.08 -4.87 -9.11
C TYR A 120 -0.33 -3.57 -8.33
N ASN A 121 -0.55 -2.45 -9.01
CA ASN A 121 -0.92 -1.19 -8.36
C ASN A 121 -2.29 -1.30 -7.67
N GLN A 122 -3.28 -1.96 -8.28
CA GLN A 122 -4.58 -2.21 -7.65
C GLN A 122 -4.46 -3.13 -6.42
N ILE A 123 -3.62 -4.16 -6.50
CA ILE A 123 -3.33 -5.04 -5.37
C ILE A 123 -2.68 -4.25 -4.22
N ALA A 124 -1.72 -3.39 -4.52
CA ALA A 124 -1.11 -2.51 -3.53
C ALA A 124 -2.15 -1.54 -2.92
N LYS A 125 -3.03 -0.97 -3.75
CA LYS A 125 -4.11 -0.08 -3.29
C LYS A 125 -5.09 -0.82 -2.37
N ALA A 126 -5.46 -2.06 -2.69
CA ALA A 126 -6.32 -2.87 -1.83
C ALA A 126 -5.66 -3.22 -0.49
N ARG A 127 -4.32 -3.25 -0.41
CA ARG A 127 -3.61 -3.31 0.87
C ARG A 127 -3.70 -1.99 1.64
N CYS A 128 -3.90 -0.85 0.98
CA CYS A 128 -4.07 0.43 1.68
C CYS A 128 -5.44 0.58 2.36
N ASP A 129 -6.46 -0.23 2.01
CA ASP A 129 -7.75 -0.23 2.74
C ASP A 129 -7.59 -0.76 4.19
N ILE A 130 -6.44 -1.35 4.54
CA ILE A 130 -6.02 -1.63 5.93
C ILE A 130 -6.02 -0.36 6.78
N LEU A 131 -5.76 0.81 6.19
CA LEU A 131 -5.60 2.06 6.94
C LEU A 131 -6.85 2.47 7.73
N GLU A 132 -8.05 2.22 7.17
CA GLU A 132 -9.33 2.53 7.81
C GLU A 132 -9.61 1.55 8.95
N ASP A 133 -9.40 0.25 8.70
CA ASP A 133 -9.63 -0.80 9.68
C ASP A 133 -8.62 -0.77 10.85
N VAL A 134 -7.35 -0.41 10.60
CA VAL A 134 -6.36 -0.16 11.68
C VAL A 134 -6.73 1.08 12.48
N GLY A 135 -7.29 2.11 11.86
CA GLY A 135 -7.80 3.28 12.58
C GLY A 135 -8.93 2.90 13.55
N ARG A 136 -9.87 2.07 13.11
CA ARG A 136 -10.93 1.54 13.97
C ARG A 136 -10.39 0.64 15.08
N ALA A 137 -9.45 -0.24 14.76
CA ALA A 137 -8.80 -1.09 15.75
C ALA A 137 -8.05 -0.28 16.81
N LEU A 138 -7.35 0.80 16.41
CA LEU A 138 -6.70 1.71 17.33
C LEU A 138 -7.72 2.37 18.26
N ASN A 139 -8.78 2.98 17.72
CA ASN A 139 -9.83 3.60 18.54
C ASN A 139 -10.43 2.61 19.55
N TYR A 140 -10.69 1.37 19.13
CA TYR A 140 -11.17 0.31 20.02
C TYR A 140 -10.16 -0.02 21.14
N LEU A 141 -8.86 -0.09 20.82
CA LEU A 141 -7.81 -0.30 21.81
C LEU A 141 -7.63 0.91 22.75
N GLU A 142 -7.91 2.13 22.28
CA GLU A 142 -7.96 3.32 23.14
C GLU A 142 -9.08 3.20 24.17
N GLU A 143 -10.28 2.80 23.75
CA GLU A 143 -11.40 2.54 24.65
C GLU A 143 -11.10 1.41 25.63
N MET A 144 -10.42 0.34 25.18
CA MET A 144 -10.00 -0.75 26.05
C MET A 144 -9.00 -0.30 27.11
N ALA A 145 -8.02 0.55 26.77
CA ALA A 145 -7.05 1.01 27.76
C ALA A 145 -7.64 1.91 28.85
N VAL A 146 -8.78 2.55 28.58
CA VAL A 146 -9.53 3.26 29.64
C VAL A 146 -10.04 2.27 30.69
N LYS A 147 -10.40 1.04 30.27
CA LYS A 147 -10.89 -0.03 31.15
C LYS A 147 -9.75 -0.84 31.77
N ASP A 148 -8.72 -1.16 30.98
CA ASP A 148 -7.55 -1.92 31.36
C ASP A 148 -6.30 -1.03 31.32
N LYS A 149 -6.02 -0.35 32.45
CA LYS A 149 -4.88 0.57 32.59
C LYS A 149 -3.51 -0.02 32.21
N PRO A 150 -3.19 -1.30 32.48
CA PRO A 150 -1.90 -1.87 32.09
C PRO A 150 -1.76 -2.23 30.59
N LEU A 151 -2.83 -2.13 29.78
CA LEU A 151 -2.81 -2.38 28.34
C LEU A 151 -1.77 -1.50 27.63
N TYR A 152 -0.77 -2.13 27.02
CA TYR A 152 0.21 -1.50 26.16
C TYR A 152 -0.21 -1.65 24.69
N ARG A 153 -0.17 -0.54 23.95
CA ARG A 153 -0.41 -0.54 22.49
C ARG A 153 0.54 0.43 21.80
N ARG A 154 1.05 0.05 20.63
CA ARG A 154 1.80 0.95 19.75
C ARG A 154 1.42 0.72 18.30
N ALA A 155 1.23 1.80 17.56
CA ALA A 155 1.20 1.78 16.11
C ALA A 155 2.36 2.58 15.51
N SER A 156 2.93 2.06 14.43
CA SER A 156 3.78 2.85 13.51
C SER A 156 2.90 3.43 12.40
N CYS A 157 3.08 4.70 12.07
CA CYS A 157 2.39 5.38 10.98
C CYS A 157 3.37 6.31 10.26
N ASP A 158 3.98 5.85 9.18
CA ASP A 158 4.78 6.73 8.31
C ASP A 158 3.85 7.47 7.36
N GLY A 159 3.82 8.81 7.45
CA GLY A 159 2.89 9.68 6.71
C GLY A 159 2.91 9.59 5.18
N TRP A 160 3.76 8.74 4.58
CA TRP A 160 3.85 8.51 3.13
C TRP A 160 4.02 7.03 2.75
N LYS A 161 4.34 6.13 3.68
CA LYS A 161 4.50 4.69 3.45
C LYS A 161 3.52 3.97 4.36
N VAL A 162 2.72 3.12 3.77
CA VAL A 162 1.72 2.29 4.43
C VAL A 162 2.43 1.16 5.19
N SER A 163 3.27 1.50 6.15
CA SER A 163 3.88 0.59 7.12
C SER A 163 3.15 0.79 8.45
N LYS A 164 1.93 0.25 8.56
CA LYS A 164 1.14 0.26 9.79
C LYS A 164 1.34 -1.06 10.54
N SER A 165 2.38 -1.10 11.36
CA SER A 165 2.55 -2.18 12.34
C SER A 165 1.81 -1.80 13.63
N LEU A 166 1.06 -2.74 14.20
CA LEU A 166 0.30 -2.56 15.45
C LEU A 166 0.72 -3.65 16.43
N LEU A 167 1.26 -3.29 17.59
CA LEU A 167 1.57 -4.20 18.68
C LEU A 167 0.61 -3.95 19.85
N VAL A 168 0.09 -5.03 20.43
CA VAL A 168 -0.83 -5.02 21.56
C VAL A 168 -0.36 -6.04 22.61
N CYS A 169 -0.42 -5.64 23.87
CA CYS A 169 -0.10 -6.45 25.03
C CYS A 169 -1.02 -6.01 26.17
N ASP A 170 -1.93 -6.87 26.61
CA ASP A 170 -2.83 -6.56 27.73
C ASP A 170 -2.11 -6.66 29.08
N GLY A 171 -2.80 -6.29 30.16
CA GLY A 171 -2.20 -6.34 31.50
C GLY A 171 -1.71 -7.73 31.89
N LEU A 172 -2.50 -8.75 31.59
CA LEU A 172 -2.19 -10.14 31.93
C LEU A 172 -0.96 -10.63 31.18
N CYS A 173 -0.84 -10.32 29.89
CA CYS A 173 0.33 -10.63 29.09
C CYS A 173 1.64 -10.07 29.69
N ARG A 174 1.59 -8.89 30.32
CA ARG A 174 2.75 -8.26 30.97
C ARG A 174 3.08 -8.92 32.30
N GLU A 175 2.06 -9.26 33.09
CA GLU A 175 2.23 -9.99 34.35
C GLU A 175 2.77 -11.41 34.10
N ASP A 176 2.23 -12.09 33.10
CA ASP A 176 2.72 -13.40 32.65
C ASP A 176 4.17 -13.33 32.19
N TYR A 177 4.56 -12.27 31.48
CA TYR A 177 5.96 -12.06 31.10
C TYR A 177 6.86 -11.81 32.31
N GLU A 178 6.37 -11.13 33.35
CA GLU A 178 7.13 -10.94 34.60
C GLU A 178 7.42 -12.29 35.31
N LEU A 179 6.57 -13.29 35.14
CA LEU A 179 6.75 -14.62 35.75
C LEU A 179 7.46 -15.62 34.83
N PHE A 180 7.18 -15.58 33.52
CA PHE A 180 7.55 -16.63 32.56
C PHE A 180 8.38 -16.13 31.37
N GLY A 181 8.78 -14.86 31.35
CA GLY A 181 9.48 -14.21 30.23
C GLY A 181 10.95 -14.62 30.04
N ASP A 182 11.43 -15.67 30.72
CA ASP A 182 12.83 -16.11 30.63
C ASP A 182 13.15 -16.73 29.26
N VAL A 183 12.18 -17.44 28.68
CA VAL A 183 12.26 -18.02 27.35
C VAL A 183 11.06 -17.56 26.53
N VAL A 184 11.35 -16.86 25.43
CA VAL A 184 10.35 -16.37 24.49
C VAL A 184 10.63 -16.95 23.13
N ALA A 185 9.60 -17.53 22.51
CA ALA A 185 9.56 -17.79 21.09
C ALA A 185 8.64 -16.76 20.44
N PHE A 186 8.93 -16.39 19.19
CA PHE A 186 7.99 -15.62 18.39
C PHE A 186 7.79 -16.31 17.05
N ASP A 187 6.55 -16.35 16.60
CA ASP A 187 6.20 -16.91 15.30
C ASP A 187 5.45 -15.87 14.47
N ALA A 188 5.76 -15.81 13.18
CA ALA A 188 5.13 -14.93 12.22
C ALA A 188 4.28 -15.77 11.26
N THR A 189 2.97 -15.78 11.48
CA THR A 189 2.06 -16.52 10.61
C THR A 189 1.61 -15.67 9.43
N TYR A 190 1.87 -16.15 8.21
CA TYR A 190 1.39 -15.53 6.98
C TYR A 190 -0.01 -16.07 6.59
N ASN A 191 -0.76 -15.32 5.76
CA ASN A 191 -2.00 -15.74 5.10
C ASN A 191 -3.26 -16.03 5.95
N LYS A 192 -3.27 -15.81 7.26
CA LYS A 192 -4.48 -16.11 8.08
C LYS A 192 -5.50 -14.98 8.20
N ASN A 193 -5.13 -13.73 7.94
CA ASN A 193 -6.07 -12.59 8.05
C ASN A 193 -6.55 -12.07 6.67
N LYS A 194 -7.70 -11.37 6.66
CA LYS A 194 -8.31 -10.74 5.47
C LYS A 194 -7.33 -9.87 4.68
N TYR A 195 -6.34 -9.31 5.37
CA TYR A 195 -5.39 -8.32 4.86
C TYR A 195 -4.11 -8.94 4.27
N LYS A 196 -3.91 -10.25 4.44
CA LYS A 196 -2.68 -10.97 4.09
C LYS A 196 -1.42 -10.33 4.71
N CYS A 197 -1.60 -9.76 5.91
CA CYS A 197 -0.53 -9.21 6.73
C CYS A 197 0.05 -10.31 7.60
N PRO A 198 1.38 -10.37 7.80
CA PRO A 198 1.96 -11.26 8.79
C PRO A 198 1.43 -10.91 10.19
N PHE A 199 1.05 -11.94 10.93
CA PHE A 199 0.64 -11.84 12.32
C PHE A 199 1.70 -12.50 13.19
N VAL A 200 2.39 -11.67 13.97
CA VAL A 200 3.48 -12.05 14.86
C VAL A 200 2.92 -12.24 16.26
N VAL A 201 3.22 -13.36 16.90
CA VAL A 201 2.84 -13.61 18.30
C VAL A 201 4.09 -13.94 19.09
N PHE A 202 4.23 -13.31 20.25
CA PHE A 202 5.26 -13.63 21.24
C PHE A 202 4.66 -14.60 22.25
N ILE A 203 5.30 -15.75 22.42
CA ILE A 203 4.82 -16.83 23.27
C ILE A 203 5.92 -17.34 24.20
N GLY A 204 5.51 -17.84 25.36
CA GLY A 204 6.34 -18.58 26.30
C GLY A 204 5.62 -19.80 26.84
N VAL A 205 6.17 -20.36 27.91
CA VAL A 205 5.58 -21.51 28.62
C VAL A 205 5.53 -21.22 30.11
N ASN A 206 4.40 -21.54 30.75
CA ASN A 206 4.30 -21.48 32.21
C ASN A 206 4.86 -22.75 32.87
N HIS A 207 4.82 -22.81 34.20
CA HIS A 207 5.28 -23.97 34.99
C HIS A 207 4.52 -25.29 34.72
N HIS A 208 3.39 -25.22 34.03
CA HIS A 208 2.59 -26.39 33.63
C HIS A 208 2.81 -26.78 32.17
N ASN A 209 3.85 -26.25 31.51
CA ASN A 209 4.12 -26.43 30.08
C ASN A 209 2.96 -25.98 29.18
N GLN A 210 2.15 -25.02 29.62
CA GLN A 210 1.09 -24.43 28.82
C GLN A 210 1.62 -23.21 28.09
N THR A 211 1.20 -23.02 26.84
CA THR A 211 1.56 -21.84 26.04
C THR A 211 0.93 -20.60 26.64
N VAL A 212 1.75 -19.57 26.85
CA VAL A 212 1.32 -18.24 27.30
C VAL A 212 1.66 -17.23 26.23
N VAL A 213 0.75 -16.29 25.95
CA VAL A 213 0.95 -15.24 24.96
C VAL A 213 1.40 -13.98 25.70
N PHE A 214 2.50 -13.39 25.26
CA PHE A 214 3.05 -12.17 25.85
C PHE A 214 2.73 -10.92 25.03
N ALA A 215 2.56 -11.04 23.71
CA ALA A 215 2.13 -9.94 22.86
C ALA A 215 1.68 -10.45 21.50
N ALA A 216 0.85 -9.66 20.83
CA ALA A 216 0.46 -9.89 19.46
C ALA A 216 0.75 -8.65 18.62
N CYS A 217 1.21 -8.87 17.38
CA CYS A 217 1.52 -7.80 16.45
C CYS A 217 1.04 -8.13 15.04
N ILE A 218 0.41 -7.15 14.39
CA ILE A 218 0.16 -7.19 12.95
C ILE A 218 1.20 -6.30 12.29
N VAL A 219 1.94 -6.84 11.32
CA VAL A 219 2.89 -6.07 10.50
C VAL A 219 2.39 -5.97 9.06
N THR A 220 2.82 -4.95 8.33
CA THR A 220 2.36 -4.69 6.95
C THR A 220 3.35 -5.15 5.89
N ASP A 221 4.63 -5.17 6.24
CA ASP A 221 5.73 -5.64 5.42
C ASP A 221 6.73 -6.48 6.26
N GLU A 222 7.37 -7.44 5.60
CA GLU A 222 8.38 -8.33 6.21
C GLU A 222 9.78 -7.76 5.95
N THR A 223 10.04 -6.54 6.42
CA THR A 223 11.37 -5.93 6.30
C THR A 223 12.10 -5.99 7.63
N ASP A 224 13.43 -6.01 7.59
CA ASP A 224 14.27 -5.97 8.79
C ASP A 224 13.94 -4.75 9.67
N GLU A 225 13.71 -3.59 9.04
CA GLU A 225 13.29 -2.36 9.72
C GLU A 225 11.99 -2.56 10.52
N THR A 226 11.03 -3.27 9.94
CA THR A 226 9.74 -3.58 10.57
C THR A 226 9.91 -4.51 11.77
N TYR A 227 10.70 -5.58 11.63
CA TYR A 227 10.93 -6.52 12.73
C TYR A 227 11.80 -5.93 13.84
N ILE A 228 12.78 -5.09 13.52
CA ILE A 228 13.54 -4.30 14.51
C ILE A 228 12.57 -3.44 15.32
N TRP A 229 11.64 -2.75 14.65
CA TRP A 229 10.61 -1.96 15.33
C TRP A 229 9.74 -2.83 16.25
N VAL A 230 9.26 -3.99 15.77
CA VAL A 230 8.43 -4.90 16.59
C VAL A 230 9.17 -5.35 17.86
N LEU A 231 10.44 -5.73 17.73
CA LEU A 231 11.26 -6.15 18.87
C LEU A 231 11.51 -5.01 19.86
N GLN A 232 11.74 -3.80 19.37
CA GLN A 232 11.89 -2.60 20.22
C GLN A 232 10.60 -2.30 20.99
N GLN A 233 9.45 -2.34 20.32
CA GLN A 233 8.16 -2.09 20.96
C GLN A 233 7.78 -3.19 21.97
N PHE A 234 8.12 -4.44 21.69
CA PHE A 234 7.94 -5.53 22.64
C PHE A 234 8.80 -5.31 23.90
N LEU A 235 10.07 -4.95 23.75
CA LEU A 235 10.95 -4.65 24.88
C LEU A 235 10.44 -3.46 25.71
N GLU A 236 9.91 -2.42 25.07
CA GLU A 236 9.31 -1.26 25.73
C GLU A 236 8.05 -1.67 26.52
N ALA A 237 7.17 -2.50 25.94
CA ALA A 237 6.00 -3.05 26.62
C ALA A 237 6.37 -3.80 27.92
N MET A 238 7.48 -4.54 27.86
CA MET A 238 8.03 -5.33 28.96
C MET A 238 8.96 -4.54 29.90
N LYS A 239 8.85 -3.20 29.91
CA LYS A 239 9.60 -2.30 30.80
C LYS A 239 11.13 -2.49 30.72
N GLY A 240 11.64 -2.90 29.56
CA GLY A 240 13.08 -3.08 29.33
C GLY A 240 13.66 -4.42 29.81
N ARG A 241 12.84 -5.36 30.30
CA ARG A 241 13.33 -6.70 30.66
C ARG A 241 13.58 -7.53 29.39
N ALA A 242 14.85 -7.75 29.06
CA ALA A 242 15.27 -8.60 27.96
C ALA A 242 15.02 -10.10 28.27
N TRP A 243 14.77 -10.88 27.22
CA TRP A 243 14.58 -12.33 27.27
C TRP A 243 15.77 -13.06 26.64
N CYS A 244 15.94 -14.35 26.95
CA CYS A 244 16.85 -15.20 26.19
C CYS A 244 16.11 -15.80 24.98
N THR A 245 16.67 -15.63 23.79
CA THR A 245 16.17 -16.27 22.57
C THR A 245 16.85 -17.61 22.39
N LYS A 246 16.09 -18.70 22.33
CA LYS A 246 16.55 -19.97 21.76
C LYS A 246 16.04 -20.03 20.32
N LEU A 247 16.94 -19.79 19.36
CA LEU A 247 16.72 -20.11 17.95
C LEU A 247 16.84 -21.62 17.73
#